data_AF-A0A7S4VUX6-F1
#
_entry.id   AF-A0A7S4VUX6-F1
#
_cell.length_a   1.000
_cell.length_b   1.000
_cell.length_c   1.000
_cell.angle_alpha   90.00
_cell.angle_beta   90.00
_cell.angle_gamma   90.00
#
_symmetry.space_group_name_H-M   'P 1'
#
loop_
_entity.id
_entity.type
_entity.pdbx_description
1 polymer ?
#
loop_
_entity_poly.entity_id
_entity_poly.type
_entity_poly.pdbx_seq_one_letter_code
_entity_poly.pdbx_strand_id
1 'polypeptide(L)'
;MWESISGIKNKGRVEFIPTSEESCLMKVKMNIITPRILASLFKNTSVLLGDFLQKKLLKWSLEMFRDVVKADLALERGDVELGDALFGAVEGRANAIEATLSD
;
A
#
# COMPACT_ATOMS: atom_id res chain seq x y z
N MET A 1 -11.79 9.90 -6.75
CA MET A 1 -10.80 10.61 -5.90
C MET A 1 -11.21 10.33 -4.47
N TRP A 2 -10.28 9.94 -3.61
CA TRP A 2 -10.55 9.63 -2.21
C TRP A 2 -9.91 10.68 -1.29
N GLU A 3 -10.46 10.83 -0.09
CA GLU A 3 -9.91 11.62 1.01
C GLU A 3 -10.03 10.81 2.31
N SER A 4 -9.03 10.91 3.17
CA SER A 4 -9.02 10.27 4.48
C SER A 4 -10.05 10.89 5.41
N ILE A 5 -10.86 10.07 6.07
CA ILE A 5 -11.82 10.52 7.08
C ILE A 5 -11.25 10.55 8.50
N SER A 6 -10.08 9.94 8.71
CA SER A 6 -9.40 9.85 10.00
C SER A 6 -7.87 9.76 9.83
N GLY A 7 -7.13 9.88 10.93
CA GLY A 7 -5.67 9.75 10.96
C GLY A 7 -4.93 10.93 10.31
N ILE A 8 -3.78 10.65 9.70
CA ILE A 8 -3.01 11.64 8.94
C ILE A 8 -3.85 12.08 7.75
N LYS A 9 -4.19 13.36 7.61
CA LYS A 9 -4.96 13.82 6.44
C LYS A 9 -4.24 13.47 5.14
N ASN A 10 -4.88 12.70 4.28
CA ASN A 10 -4.38 12.34 2.97
C ASN A 10 -5.49 12.37 1.93
N LYS A 11 -5.16 12.63 0.67
CA LYS A 11 -6.09 12.55 -0.46
C LYS A 11 -5.39 11.97 -1.67
N GLY A 12 -6.15 11.30 -2.53
CA GLY A 12 -5.54 10.65 -3.67
C GLY A 12 -6.49 10.18 -4.74
N ARG A 13 -5.88 9.55 -5.73
CA ARG A 13 -6.53 8.93 -6.88
C ARG A 13 -5.82 7.62 -7.18
N VAL A 14 -6.62 6.62 -7.55
CA VAL A 14 -6.17 5.37 -8.14
C VAL A 14 -6.62 5.35 -9.59
N GLU A 15 -5.74 4.93 -10.49
CA GLU A 15 -6.03 4.69 -11.90
C GLU A 15 -5.56 3.27 -12.25
N PHE A 16 -6.38 2.54 -12.98
CA PHE A 16 -6.01 1.24 -13.54
C PHE A 16 -5.86 1.42 -15.05
N ILE A 17 -4.65 1.17 -15.55
CA ILE A 17 -4.34 1.30 -16.97
C ILE A 17 -4.16 -0.12 -17.51
N PRO A 18 -5.05 -0.62 -18.38
CA PRO A 18 -4.91 -1.94 -18.97
C PRO A 18 -3.57 -2.09 -19.69
N THR A 19 -2.89 -3.20 -19.46
CA THR A 19 -1.65 -3.57 -20.17
C THR A 19 -1.87 -4.78 -21.08
N SER A 20 -2.85 -5.62 -20.77
CA SER A 20 -3.41 -6.67 -21.62
C SER A 20 -4.84 -7.00 -21.17
N GLU A 21 -5.47 -8.03 -21.75
CA GLU A 21 -6.79 -8.53 -21.31
C GLU A 21 -6.77 -9.01 -19.85
N GLU A 22 -5.65 -9.58 -19.41
CA GLU A 22 -5.49 -10.22 -18.09
C GLU A 22 -4.55 -9.44 -17.16
N SER A 23 -4.17 -8.21 -17.51
CA SER A 23 -3.23 -7.42 -16.71
C SER A 23 -3.47 -5.93 -16.79
N CYS A 24 -3.16 -5.23 -15.68
CA CYS A 24 -3.19 -3.78 -15.63
C CYS A 24 -2.06 -3.21 -14.77
N LEU A 25 -1.72 -1.96 -15.05
CA LEU A 25 -0.88 -1.12 -14.20
C LEU A 25 -1.77 -0.28 -13.29
N MET A 26 -1.68 -0.52 -11.98
CA MET A 26 -2.31 0.34 -10.98
C MET A 26 -1.38 1.52 -10.65
N LYS A 27 -1.85 2.73 -10.91
CA LYS A 27 -1.18 3.98 -10.51
C LYS A 27 -1.89 4.61 -9.33
N VAL A 28 -1.15 4.84 -8.24
CA VAL A 28 -1.65 5.57 -7.08
C VAL A 28 -0.93 6.90 -6.95
N LYS A 29 -1.71 7.98 -6.93
CA LYS A 29 -1.23 9.32 -6.63
C LYS A 29 -1.86 9.76 -5.31
N MET A 30 -1.03 9.98 -4.31
CA MET A 30 -1.45 10.38 -2.97
C MET A 30 -0.70 11.63 -2.52
N ASN A 31 -1.41 12.55 -1.89
CA ASN A 31 -0.87 13.72 -1.22
C ASN A 31 -1.15 13.60 0.27
N ILE A 32 -0.09 13.67 1.08
CA ILE A 32 -0.20 13.73 2.54
C ILE A 32 -0.23 15.20 2.95
N ILE A 33 -1.23 15.57 3.75
CA ILE A 33 -1.40 16.90 4.31
C ILE A 33 -0.89 16.86 5.75
N THR A 34 0.35 17.30 5.94
CA THR A 34 0.96 17.34 7.27
C THR A 34 0.22 18.33 8.18
N PRO A 35 -0.28 17.90 9.35
CA PRO A 35 -0.85 18.81 10.33
C PRO A 35 0.18 19.85 10.78
N ARG A 36 -0.20 21.13 10.87
CA ARG A 36 0.73 22.23 11.24
C ARG A 36 1.45 22.00 12.57
N ILE A 37 0.80 21.30 13.50
CA ILE A 37 1.32 20.97 14.82
C ILE A 37 2.55 20.06 14.75
N LEU A 38 2.62 19.21 13.72
CA LEU A 38 3.74 18.31 13.47
C LEU A 38 4.76 18.93 12.49
N ALA A 39 4.53 20.14 12.00
CA ALA A 39 5.39 20.75 10.98
C ALA A 39 6.85 20.92 11.43
N SER A 40 7.13 21.07 12.72
CA SER A 40 8.49 21.15 13.26
C SER A 40 9.22 19.81 13.22
N LEU A 41 8.55 18.72 13.61
CA LEU A 41 9.06 17.35 13.50
C LEU A 41 9.33 17.02 12.03
N PHE A 42 8.35 17.29 11.18
CA PHE A 42 8.45 17.02 9.74
C PHE A 42 9.47 17.89 9.02
N LYS A 43 9.84 19.09 9.50
CA LYS A 43 10.90 19.88 8.83
C LYS A 43 12.26 19.18 8.90
N ASN A 44 12.62 18.63 10.05
CA ASN A 44 13.93 17.98 10.24
C ASN A 44 13.93 16.47 9.92
N THR A 45 12.77 15.81 9.98
CA THR A 45 12.61 14.38 9.61
C THR A 45 11.92 14.16 8.26
N SER A 46 11.60 15.22 7.49
CA SER A 46 10.86 15.16 6.21
C SER A 46 11.42 14.13 5.23
N VAL A 47 12.75 14.06 5.12
CA VAL A 47 13.42 13.14 4.19
C VAL A 47 13.22 11.68 4.63
N LEU A 48 13.41 11.38 5.91
CA LEU A 48 13.25 10.03 6.46
C LEU A 48 11.79 9.58 6.48
N LEU A 49 10.88 10.47 6.87
CA LEU A 49 9.45 10.15 6.93
C LEU A 49 8.85 10.04 5.54
N GLY A 50 9.25 10.90 4.60
CA GLY A 50 8.88 10.82 3.19
C GLY A 50 9.38 9.53 2.57
N ASP A 51 10.64 9.16 2.81
CA ASP A 51 11.20 7.90 2.34
C ASP A 51 10.51 6.68 2.97
N PHE A 52 10.21 6.70 4.26
CA PHE A 52 9.49 5.61 4.92
C PHE A 52 8.06 5.46 4.37
N LEU A 53 7.29 6.55 4.34
CA LEU A 53 5.91 6.55 3.86
C LEU A 53 5.82 6.17 2.38
N GLN A 54 6.71 6.71 1.54
CA GLN A 54 6.68 6.48 0.11
C GLN A 54 7.33 5.15 -0.29
N LYS A 55 8.55 4.86 0.20
CA LYS A 55 9.33 3.71 -0.27
C LYS A 55 8.99 2.42 0.47
N LYS A 56 8.57 2.50 1.74
CA LYS A 56 8.20 1.30 2.52
C LYS A 56 6.69 1.14 2.57
N LEU A 57 5.97 2.07 3.20
CA LEU A 57 4.56 1.87 3.49
C LEU A 57 3.71 1.77 2.21
N LEU A 58 3.80 2.76 1.31
CA LEU A 58 3.02 2.75 0.08
C LEU A 58 3.43 1.63 -0.87
N LYS A 59 4.74 1.45 -1.09
CA LYS A 59 5.23 0.38 -1.97
C LYS A 59 4.76 -0.99 -1.49
N TRP A 60 4.96 -1.31 -0.21
CA TRP A 60 4.54 -2.59 0.34
C TRP A 60 3.03 -2.75 0.32
N SER A 61 2.25 -1.70 0.59
CA SER A 61 0.78 -1.75 0.49
C SER A 61 0.32 -2.07 -0.93
N LEU A 62 0.96 -1.49 -1.95
CA LEU A 62 0.64 -1.76 -3.36
C LEU A 62 1.07 -3.17 -3.79
N GLU A 63 2.22 -3.64 -3.31
CA GLU A 63 2.69 -5.01 -3.57
C GLU A 63 1.78 -6.04 -2.90
N MET A 64 1.35 -5.81 -1.65
CA MET A 64 0.39 -6.67 -0.96
C MET A 64 -0.97 -6.67 -1.66
N PHE A 65 -1.48 -5.50 -2.06
CA PHE A 65 -2.72 -5.42 -2.83
C PHE A 65 -2.65 -6.22 -4.13
N ARG A 66 -1.55 -6.09 -4.89
CA ARG A 66 -1.29 -6.90 -6.09
C ARG A 66 -1.32 -8.40 -5.75
N ASP A 67 -0.66 -8.80 -4.67
CA ASP A 67 -0.55 -10.21 -4.29
C ASP A 67 -1.91 -10.78 -3.85
N VAL A 68 -2.76 -9.99 -3.16
CA VAL A 68 -4.17 -10.35 -2.85
C VAL A 68 -4.97 -10.57 -4.12
N VAL A 69 -4.93 -9.62 -5.07
CA VAL A 69 -5.68 -9.76 -6.33
C VAL A 69 -5.22 -10.99 -7.11
N LYS A 70 -3.92 -11.29 -7.11
CA LYS A 70 -3.40 -12.50 -7.75
C LYS A 70 -3.82 -13.79 -7.03
N ALA A 71 -3.89 -13.76 -5.70
CA ALA A 71 -4.37 -14.88 -4.91
C ALA A 71 -5.83 -15.19 -5.24
N ASP A 72 -6.69 -14.17 -5.25
CA ASP A 72 -8.11 -14.30 -5.63
C ASP A 72 -8.25 -14.90 -7.04
N LEU A 73 -7.51 -14.36 -8.03
CA LEU A 73 -7.54 -14.88 -9.40
C LEU A 73 -7.02 -16.33 -9.51
N ALA A 74 -6.03 -16.72 -8.70
CA ALA A 74 -5.53 -18.09 -8.67
C ALA A 74 -6.60 -19.05 -8.12
N LEU A 75 -7.27 -18.66 -7.03
CA LEU A 75 -8.38 -19.43 -6.45
C LEU A 75 -9.55 -19.56 -7.42
N GLU A 76 -9.92 -18.49 -8.12
CA GLU A 76 -10.97 -18.53 -9.15
C GLU A 76 -10.64 -19.50 -10.31
N ARG A 77 -9.35 -19.67 -10.62
CA ARG A 77 -8.85 -20.61 -11.63
C ARG A 77 -8.67 -22.04 -11.09
N GLY A 78 -8.90 -22.26 -9.79
CA GLY A 78 -8.76 -23.56 -9.13
C GLY A 78 -7.33 -23.88 -8.65
N ASP A 79 -6.39 -22.93 -8.72
CA ASP A 79 -5.03 -23.08 -8.22
C ASP A 79 -4.96 -22.70 -6.74
N VAL A 80 -5.41 -23.63 -5.89
CA VAL A 80 -5.55 -23.44 -4.44
C VAL A 80 -4.19 -23.26 -3.76
N GLU A 81 -3.17 -24.02 -4.16
CA GLU A 81 -1.83 -23.95 -3.56
C GLU A 81 -1.19 -22.57 -3.78
N LEU A 82 -1.28 -22.04 -5.01
CA LEU A 82 -0.76 -20.71 -5.31
C LEU A 82 -1.54 -19.61 -4.57
N GLY A 83 -2.88 -19.74 -4.52
CA GLY A 83 -3.73 -18.81 -3.79
C GLY A 83 -3.36 -18.71 -2.31
N ASP A 84 -3.29 -19.85 -1.63
CA ASP A 84 -2.95 -19.93 -0.20
C ASP A 84 -1.53 -19.42 0.08
N ALA A 85 -0.56 -19.76 -0.77
CA ALA A 85 0.81 -19.29 -0.63
C ALA A 85 0.91 -17.76 -0.73
N LEU A 86 0.17 -17.14 -1.66
CA LEU A 86 0.14 -15.69 -1.81
C LEU A 86 -0.53 -15.01 -0.61
N PHE A 87 -1.63 -15.55 -0.09
CA PHE A 87 -2.28 -15.02 1.11
C PHE A 87 -1.38 -15.10 2.34
N GLY A 88 -0.72 -16.24 2.57
CA GLY A 88 0.24 -16.38 3.68
C GLY A 88 1.40 -15.38 3.58
N ALA A 89 1.88 -15.10 2.37
CA ALA A 89 2.92 -14.09 2.15
C ALA A 89 2.42 -12.67 2.46
N VAL A 90 1.17 -12.35 2.12
CA VAL A 90 0.55 -11.06 2.45
C VAL A 90 0.39 -10.91 3.97
N GLU A 91 -0.11 -11.92 4.66
CA GLU A 91 -0.27 -11.91 6.12
C GLU A 91 1.07 -11.72 6.83
N GLY A 92 2.11 -12.44 6.40
CA GLY A 92 3.46 -12.29 6.94
C GLY A 92 4.01 -10.87 6.77
N ARG A 93 3.77 -10.22 5.61
CA ARG A 93 4.19 -8.83 5.38
C ARG A 93 3.37 -7.83 6.21
N ALA A 94 2.06 -8.04 6.36
CA ALA A 94 1.20 -7.19 7.16
C ALA A 94 1.66 -7.17 8.63
N ASN A 95 1.93 -8.34 9.20
CA ASN A 95 2.44 -8.47 10.57
C ASN A 95 3.80 -7.77 10.76
N ALA A 96 4.70 -7.86 9.77
CA ALA A 96 5.99 -7.18 9.82
C ALA A 96 5.85 -5.63 9.79
N ILE A 97 4.88 -5.12 9.04
CA ILE A 97 4.58 -3.68 9.00
C ILE A 97 4.01 -3.22 10.33
N GLU A 98 3.06 -3.96 10.90
CA GLU A 98 2.45 -3.63 12.20
C GLU A 98 3.52 -3.59 13.31
N ALA A 99 4.42 -4.57 13.34
CA ALA A 99 5.56 -4.57 14.25
C ALA A 99 6.44 -3.32 14.08
N THR A 100 6.76 -2.94 12.83
CA THR A 100 7.57 -1.74 12.54
C THR A 100 6.89 -0.43 12.97
N LEU A 101 5.55 -0.38 13.01
CA LEU A 101 4.80 0.81 13.38
C LEU A 101 4.52 0.90 14.90
N SER A 102 4.73 -0.20 15.62
CA SER A 102 4.46 -0.32 17.05
C SER A 102 5.70 -0.12 17.94
N ASP A 103 6.90 -0.12 17.33
CA ASP A 103 8.20 0.18 17.96
C ASP A 103 8.55 1.69 17.89
#